data_AF-A0A139QPV0-F1
#
_entry.id   AF-A0A139QPV0-F1
#
_cell.length_a   1.000
_cell.length_b   1.000
_cell.length_c   1.000
_cell.angle_alpha   90.00
_cell.angle_beta   90.00
_cell.angle_gamma   90.00
#
_symmetry.space_group_name_H-M   'P 1'
#
loop_
_entity.id
_entity.type
_entity.pdbx_description
1 polymer ?
#
loop_
_entity_poly.entity_id
_entity_poly.type
_entity_poly.pdbx_seq_one_letter_code
_entity_poly.pdbx_strand_id
1 'polypeptide(L)'
;MTEAGLEVLVHIGLDTVSLEGKPFTVHVAEGQKVAAGDLLVTADLDAIRAADRETSTVVVFTNAEAIKSVKLEQTGSLAAKTAVAKVEL
;
A
#
# COMPACT_ATOMS: atom_id res chain seq x y z
N MET A 1 2.63 12.41 2.47
CA MET A 1 1.48 13.30 2.26
C MET A 1 1.32 13.57 0.76
N THR A 2 0.12 13.39 0.22
CA THR A 2 -0.19 13.79 -1.16
C THR A 2 -0.21 15.32 -1.26
N GLU A 3 -0.18 15.87 -2.47
CA GLU A 3 -0.27 17.31 -2.69
C GLU A 3 -1.58 17.92 -2.15
N ALA A 4 -2.63 17.10 -2.03
CA ALA A 4 -3.92 17.47 -1.45
C ALA A 4 -3.94 17.39 0.09
N GLY A 5 -2.91 16.84 0.75
CA GLY A 5 -2.86 16.68 2.20
C GLY A 5 -3.28 15.31 2.73
N LEU A 6 -3.60 14.33 1.86
CA LEU A 6 -3.97 12.97 2.29
C LEU A 6 -2.72 12.18 2.73
N GLU A 7 -2.84 11.42 3.81
CA GLU A 7 -1.80 10.52 4.29
C GLU A 7 -2.26 9.07 4.11
N VAL A 8 -1.43 8.30 3.41
CA VAL A 8 -1.71 6.91 3.06
C VAL A 8 -0.58 6.05 3.58
N LEU A 9 -0.93 5.02 4.35
CA LEU A 9 -0.05 3.98 4.81
C LEU A 9 -0.37 2.68 4.07
N VAL A 10 0.64 2.10 3.43
CA VAL A 10 0.53 0.80 2.76
C VAL A 10 1.31 -0.22 3.59
N HIS A 11 0.61 -1.21 4.13
CA HIS A 11 1.17 -2.31 4.90
C HIS A 11 1.16 -3.58 4.06
N ILE A 12 2.32 -4.06 3.64
CA ILE A 12 2.47 -5.18 2.71
C ILE A 12 2.67 -6.48 3.47
N GLY A 13 1.69 -7.38 3.39
CA GLY A 13 1.65 -8.64 4.11
C GLY A 13 1.20 -8.47 5.57
N LEU A 14 0.74 -9.57 6.18
CA LEU A 14 0.40 -9.60 7.61
C LEU A 14 1.46 -10.38 8.37
N ASP A 15 1.91 -9.82 9.48
CA ASP A 15 2.96 -10.37 10.36
C ASP A 15 4.32 -10.61 9.68
N THR A 16 4.60 -9.93 8.57
CA THR A 16 5.83 -10.13 7.77
C THR A 16 7.09 -9.54 8.42
N VAL A 17 6.97 -8.88 9.58
CA VAL A 17 8.11 -8.36 10.37
C VAL A 17 9.09 -9.47 10.75
N SER A 18 8.59 -10.70 10.94
CA SER A 18 9.41 -11.89 11.24
C SER A 18 10.35 -12.27 10.10
N LEU A 19 10.13 -11.77 8.88
CA LEU A 19 10.97 -12.03 7.71
C LEU A 19 12.17 -11.08 7.62
N GLU A 20 12.34 -10.18 8.59
CA GLU A 20 13.47 -9.25 8.71
C GLU A 20 13.71 -8.42 7.43
N GLY A 21 12.66 -8.15 6.67
CA GLY A 21 12.76 -7.44 5.40
C GLY A 21 13.36 -8.26 4.23
N LYS A 22 13.78 -9.51 4.44
CA LYS A 22 14.42 -10.35 3.40
C LYS A 22 13.64 -10.48 2.08
N PRO A 23 12.31 -10.67 2.08
CA PRO A 23 11.55 -10.77 0.84
C PRO A 23 11.09 -9.42 0.30
N PHE A 24 11.48 -8.29 0.91
CA PHE A 24 11.06 -6.96 0.50
C PHE A 24 12.26 -6.13 0.03
N THR A 25 12.22 -5.69 -1.22
CA THR A 25 13.19 -4.75 -1.77
C THR A 25 12.54 -3.38 -1.90
N VAL A 26 12.97 -2.42 -1.09
CA VAL A 26 12.48 -1.03 -1.16
C VAL A 26 13.26 -0.29 -2.24
N HIS A 27 12.55 0.36 -3.16
CA HIS A 27 13.12 1.11 -4.30
C HIS A 27 13.07 2.63 -4.10
N VAL A 28 12.52 3.10 -2.98
CA VAL A 28 12.35 4.52 -2.66
C VAL A 28 13.02 4.87 -1.34
N ALA A 29 13.41 6.13 -1.20
CA ALA A 29 13.96 6.67 0.05
C ALA A 29 12.92 7.48 0.83
N GLU A 30 13.15 7.61 2.13
CA GLU A 30 12.34 8.49 2.99
C GLU A 30 12.39 9.94 2.47
N GLY A 31 11.21 10.58 2.40
CA GLY A 31 11.06 11.93 1.85
C GLY A 31 11.09 12.03 0.31
N GLN A 32 11.27 10.92 -0.41
CA GLN A 32 11.20 10.92 -1.87
C GLN A 32 9.78 11.24 -2.35
N LYS A 33 9.67 12.15 -3.32
CA LYS A 33 8.41 12.39 -4.04
C LYS A 33 8.17 11.26 -5.03
N VAL A 34 6.99 10.66 -4.98
CA VAL A 34 6.58 9.54 -5.84
C VAL A 34 5.26 9.89 -6.53
N ALA A 35 5.03 9.36 -7.73
CA ALA A 35 3.80 9.52 -8.47
C ALA A 35 2.99 8.20 -8.52
N ALA A 36 1.72 8.29 -8.89
CA ALA A 36 0.87 7.11 -9.04
C ALA A 36 1.44 6.19 -10.13
N GLY A 37 1.76 4.94 -9.75
CA GLY A 37 2.35 3.95 -10.64
C GLY A 37 3.88 3.81 -10.53
N ASP A 38 4.54 4.62 -9.70
CA ASP A 38 5.94 4.38 -9.33
C ASP A 38 6.11 3.06 -8.58
N LEU A 39 7.26 2.41 -8.82
CA LEU A 39 7.64 1.20 -8.10
C LEU A 39 8.21 1.59 -6.73
N LEU A 40 7.45 1.30 -5.66
CA LEU A 40 7.86 1.62 -4.29
C LEU A 40 8.64 0.47 -3.65
N VAL A 41 8.06 -0.73 -3.71
CA VAL A 41 8.59 -1.94 -3.06
C VAL A 41 8.31 -3.14 -3.96
N THR A 42 9.30 -4.01 -4.10
CA THR A 42 9.13 -5.34 -4.70
C THR A 42 9.08 -6.36 -3.58
N ALA A 43 8.00 -7.14 -3.52
CA ALA A 43 7.80 -8.20 -2.54
C ALA A 43 7.86 -9.57 -3.22
N ASP A 44 8.68 -10.48 -2.69
CA ASP A 44 8.74 -11.87 -3.14
C ASP A 44 7.61 -12.68 -2.50
N LEU A 45 6.50 -12.80 -3.24
CA LEU A 45 5.29 -13.48 -2.75
C LEU A 45 5.52 -14.98 -2.52
N ASP A 46 6.47 -15.59 -3.22
CA ASP A 46 6.79 -17.02 -3.07
C ASP A 46 7.50 -17.27 -1.75
N ALA A 47 8.50 -16.44 -1.41
CA ALA A 47 9.17 -16.47 -0.13
C ALA A 47 8.22 -16.18 1.05
N ILE A 48 7.27 -15.25 0.89
CA ILE A 48 6.27 -14.93 1.93
C ILE A 48 5.35 -16.14 2.16
N ARG A 49 4.89 -16.80 1.08
CA ARG A 49 4.06 -18.02 1.19
C ARG A 49 4.84 -19.20 1.74
N ALA A 50 6.11 -19.36 1.37
CA ALA A 50 6.98 -20.41 1.89
C ALA A 50 7.24 -20.26 3.39
N ALA A 51 7.13 -19.03 3.92
CA ALA A 51 7.20 -18.73 5.34
C ALA A 51 5.85 -18.80 6.07
N ASP A 52 4.81 -19.34 5.42
CA ASP A 52 3.44 -19.47 5.93
C ASP A 52 2.81 -18.14 6.33
N ARG A 53 3.11 -17.07 5.58
CA ARG A 53 2.62 -15.71 5.86
C ARG A 53 1.58 -15.26 4.84
N GLU A 54 0.66 -14.42 5.29
CA GLU A 54 -0.34 -13.81 4.43
C GLU A 54 0.25 -12.68 3.59
N THR A 55 0.02 -12.76 2.27
CA THR A 55 0.41 -11.72 1.31
C THR A 55 -0.61 -10.59 1.17
N SER A 56 -1.62 -10.57 2.05
CA SER A 56 -2.67 -9.55 2.10
C SER A 56 -2.03 -8.17 2.34
N THR A 57 -2.29 -7.21 1.45
CA THR A 57 -1.77 -5.84 1.59
C THR A 57 -2.90 -4.94 2.08
N VAL A 58 -2.66 -4.21 3.17
CA VAL A 58 -3.62 -3.29 3.77
C VAL A 58 -3.25 -1.87 3.37
N VAL A 59 -4.23 -1.11 2.89
CA VAL A 59 -4.08 0.33 2.61
C VAL A 59 -4.93 1.09 3.61
N VAL A 60 -4.31 1.98 4.37
CA VAL A 60 -4.97 2.74 5.44
C VAL A 60 -4.74 4.22 5.20
N PHE A 61 -5.77 5.03 5.45
CA PHE A 61 -5.62 6.47 5.54
C PHE A 61 -5.37 6.87 6.98
N THR A 62 -4.22 7.47 7.27
CA THR A 62 -3.81 7.76 8.66
C THR A 62 -4.41 9.05 9.17
N ASN A 63 -4.87 9.95 8.30
CA ASN A 63 -5.48 11.22 8.65
C ASN A 63 -6.99 11.25 8.37
N ALA A 64 -7.74 10.36 9.02
CA ALA A 64 -9.19 10.24 8.84
C ALA A 64 -9.97 11.53 9.15
N GLU A 65 -9.47 12.37 10.04
CA GLU A 65 -10.05 13.68 10.39
C GLU A 65 -10.03 14.70 9.24
N ALA A 66 -9.06 14.59 8.32
CA ALA A 66 -9.00 15.40 7.11
C ALA A 66 -9.88 14.84 5.99
N ILE A 67 -10.49 13.67 6.15
CA ILE A 67 -11.26 12.98 5.12
C ILE A 67 -12.75 13.21 5.38
N LYS A 68 -13.42 13.90 4.45
CA LYS A 68 -14.88 14.08 4.46
C LYS A 68 -15.61 12.80 4.06
N SER A 69 -15.12 12.11 3.04
CA SER A 69 -15.81 10.95 2.49
C SER A 69 -14.87 10.02 1.74
N VAL A 70 -15.10 8.72 1.86
CA VAL A 70 -14.43 7.68 1.06
C VAL A 70 -15.50 6.89 0.33
N LYS A 71 -15.44 6.90 -1.00
CA LYS A 71 -16.35 6.13 -1.85
C LYS A 71 -15.57 5.04 -2.57
N LEU A 72 -15.87 3.78 -2.24
CA LEU A 72 -15.35 2.63 -2.99
C LEU A 72 -16.05 2.59 -4.35
N GLU A 73 -15.29 2.69 -5.43
CA GLU A 73 -15.84 2.64 -6.79
C GLU A 73 -15.79 1.23 -7.38
N GLN A 74 -14.79 0.44 -6.98
CA GLN A 74 -14.57 -0.89 -7.54
C GLN A 74 -14.16 -1.88 -6.46
N THR A 75 -14.70 -3.10 -6.54
CA THR A 75 -14.43 -4.22 -5.62
C THR A 75 -14.29 -5.52 -6.40
N GLY A 76 -13.50 -6.46 -5.88
CA GLY A 76 -13.25 -7.76 -6.51
C GLY A 76 -11.88 -7.81 -7.18
N SER A 77 -11.74 -8.65 -8.21
CA SER A 77 -10.48 -8.80 -8.95
C SER A 77 -10.26 -7.63 -9.92
N LEU A 78 -9.30 -6.77 -9.59
CA LEU A 78 -8.97 -5.58 -10.39
C LEU A 78 -7.53 -5.67 -10.91
N ALA A 79 -7.29 -5.15 -12.11
CA ALA A 79 -5.94 -5.04 -12.65
C ALA A 79 -5.11 -3.99 -11.88
N ALA A 80 -3.79 -4.16 -11.87
CA ALA A 80 -2.89 -3.15 -11.31
C ALA A 80 -3.14 -1.77 -11.96
N LYS A 81 -2.95 -0.70 -11.17
CA LYS A 81 -3.18 0.71 -11.57
C LYS A 81 -4.66 1.10 -11.75
N THR A 82 -5.60 0.22 -11.43
CA THR A 82 -7.03 0.55 -11.40
C THR A 82 -7.38 1.38 -10.18
N ALA A 83 -8.14 2.47 -10.35
CA ALA A 83 -8.65 3.27 -9.25
C ALA A 83 -9.72 2.50 -8.45
N VAL A 84 -9.47 2.27 -7.16
CA VAL A 84 -10.36 1.46 -6.28
C VAL A 84 -11.30 2.31 -5.43
N ALA A 85 -10.87 3.50 -5.05
CA ALA A 85 -11.60 4.39 -4.17
C ALA A 85 -11.36 5.85 -4.54
N LYS A 86 -12.38 6.67 -4.34
CA LYS A 86 -12.29 8.12 -4.40
C LYS A 86 -12.40 8.69 -2.99
N VAL A 87 -11.43 9.53 -2.63
CA VAL A 87 -11.36 10.17 -1.31
C VAL A 87 -11.60 11.67 -1.49
N GLU A 88 -12.49 12.22 -0.66
CA GLU A 88 -12.76 13.65 -0.58
C GLU A 88 -12.24 14.17 0.77
N LEU A 89 -11.41 15.20 0.71
CA LEU A 89 -10.85 15.92 1.87
C LEU A 89 -11.68 17.17 2.18
#